data_AF-A0A7V9DXX1-F1
#
_entry.id   AF-A0A7V9DXX1-F1
#
_cell.length_a   1.000
_cell.length_b   1.000
_cell.length_c   1.000
_cell.angle_alpha   90.00
_cell.angle_beta   90.00
_cell.angle_gamma   90.00
#
_symmetry.space_group_name_H-M   'P 1'
#
loop_
_entity.id
_entity.type
_entity.pdbx_description
1 polymer ?
#
loop_
_entity_poly.entity_id
_entity_poly.type
_entity_poly.pdbx_seq_one_letter_code
_entity_poly.pdbx_strand_id
1 'polypeptide(L)'
;LFPDTDASYRNADSRLLLQEAALRVRQAGWRIENIDATVIAEQPMIAPHVAAMCQVIAASCEISVASISVKGKRGEKLGFTGRGEGIAALAVALLIDQLN
;
A
#
# COMPACT_ATOMS: atom_id res chain seq x y z
N LEU A 1 9.52 12.71 -1.85
CA LEU A 1 8.26 13.16 -1.21
C LEU A 1 8.42 13.21 0.31
N PHE A 2 8.87 12.11 0.92
CA PHE A 2 9.15 12.03 2.36
C PHE A 2 10.57 11.48 2.54
N PRO A 3 11.60 12.32 2.70
CA PRO A 3 12.97 11.85 2.88
C PRO A 3 13.18 11.26 4.29
N ASP A 4 13.78 10.07 4.38
CA ASP A 4 14.02 9.38 5.66
C ASP A 4 15.05 10.10 6.58
N THR A 5 15.76 11.09 6.05
CA THR A 5 16.70 11.94 6.80
C THR A 5 16.01 13.13 7.47
N ASP A 6 14.76 13.42 7.13
CA ASP A 6 13.99 14.48 7.76
C ASP A 6 13.30 13.95 9.02
N ALA A 7 13.72 14.49 10.16
CA ALA A 7 13.24 14.07 11.48
C ALA A 7 11.73 14.24 11.66
N SER A 8 11.08 15.10 10.87
CA SER A 8 9.63 15.29 10.92
C SER A 8 8.84 14.05 10.48
N TYR A 9 9.44 13.15 9.70
CA TYR A 9 8.81 11.89 9.27
C TYR A 9 9.19 10.68 10.14
N ARG A 10 10.06 10.86 11.14
CA ARG A 10 10.44 9.78 12.04
C ARG A 10 9.22 9.30 12.83
N ASN A 11 8.89 8.01 12.70
CA ASN A 11 7.69 7.39 13.27
C ASN A 11 6.37 8.03 12.78
N ALA A 12 6.38 8.68 11.62
CA ALA A 12 5.14 9.17 11.02
C ALA A 12 4.20 7.99 10.75
N ASP A 13 2.90 8.22 10.93
CA ASP A 13 1.89 7.27 10.49
C ASP A 13 1.92 7.20 8.97
N SER A 14 2.34 6.05 8.41
CA SER A 14 2.42 5.83 6.96
C SER A 14 1.09 6.04 6.24
N ARG A 15 -0.05 6.02 6.95
CA ARG A 15 -1.36 6.38 6.38
C ARG A 15 -1.42 7.84 5.96
N LEU A 16 -0.83 8.74 6.75
CA LEU A 16 -0.75 10.17 6.42
C LEU A 16 0.15 10.39 5.19
N LEU A 17 1.23 9.62 5.08
CA LEU A 17 2.12 9.65 3.91
C LEU A 17 1.40 9.17 2.65
N LEU A 18 0.57 8.12 2.75
CA LEU A 18 -0.25 7.62 1.65
C LEU A 18 -1.33 8.64 1.23
N GLN A 19 -1.98 9.30 2.20
CA GLN A 19 -2.95 10.37 1.94
C GLN A 19 -2.32 11.52 1.16
N GLU A 20 -1.15 11.99 1.58
CA GLU A 20 -0.44 13.07 0.88
C GLU A 20 0.04 12.63 -0.51
N ALA A 21 0.47 11.37 -0.67
CA ALA A 21 0.81 10.83 -1.99
C ALA A 21 -0.42 10.80 -2.93
N ALA A 22 -1.58 10.33 -2.44
CA ALA A 22 -2.83 10.31 -3.19
C ALA A 22 -3.32 11.73 -3.53
N LEU A 23 -3.17 12.69 -2.60
CA LEU A 23 -3.47 14.09 -2.85
C LEU A 23 -2.63 14.66 -4.00
N ARG A 24 -1.33 14.36 -4.04
CA ARG A 24 -0.45 14.83 -5.13
C ARG A 24 -0.79 14.22 -6.48
N VAL A 25 -1.22 12.96 -6.51
CA VAL A 25 -1.75 12.33 -7.73
C VAL A 25 -2.95 13.12 -8.26
N ARG A 26 -3.89 13.48 -7.36
CA ARG A 26 -5.07 14.30 -7.73
C ARG A 26 -4.69 15.72 -8.18
N GLN A 27 -3.79 16.38 -7.47
CA GLN A 27 -3.30 17.73 -7.84
C GLN A 27 -2.59 17.74 -9.20
N ALA A 28 -2.00 16.62 -9.61
CA ALA A 28 -1.39 16.45 -10.92
C ALA A 28 -2.41 16.12 -12.04
N GLY A 29 -3.72 16.12 -11.75
CA GLY A 29 -4.79 15.88 -12.73
C GLY A 29 -5.17 14.41 -12.92
N TRP A 30 -4.71 13.50 -12.05
CA TRP A 30 -4.99 12.07 -12.16
C TRP A 30 -5.98 11.58 -11.09
N ARG A 31 -6.74 10.52 -11.40
CA ARG A 31 -7.53 9.74 -10.45
C ARG A 31 -6.92 8.35 -10.33
N ILE A 32 -6.86 7.84 -9.10
CA ILE A 32 -6.53 6.44 -8.84
C ILE A 32 -7.79 5.62 -9.19
N GLU A 33 -7.68 4.73 -10.17
CA GLU A 33 -8.80 3.86 -10.56
C GLU A 33 -8.85 2.62 -9.65
N ASN A 34 -7.72 1.92 -9.52
CA ASN A 34 -7.60 0.76 -8.65
C ASN A 34 -6.16 0.56 -8.14
N ILE A 35 -6.04 -0.19 -7.04
CA ILE A 35 -4.75 -0.60 -6.46
C ILE A 35 -4.78 -2.12 -6.20
N ASP A 36 -3.73 -2.81 -6.63
CA ASP A 36 -3.50 -4.21 -6.31
C ASP A 36 -2.15 -4.36 -5.60
N ALA A 37 -2.16 -5.02 -4.43
CA ALA A 37 -0.99 -5.20 -3.60
C ALA A 37 -0.79 -6.67 -3.21
N THR A 38 0.48 -7.05 -2.99
CA THR A 38 0.89 -8.36 -2.49
C THR A 38 1.86 -8.18 -1.33
N VAL A 39 1.54 -8.79 -0.19
CA VAL A 39 2.41 -8.88 0.99
C VAL A 39 2.99 -10.29 1.04
N ILE A 40 4.32 -10.37 1.05
CA ILE A 40 5.07 -11.63 1.10
C ILE A 40 5.69 -11.76 2.49
N ALA A 41 5.18 -12.69 3.28
CA ALA A 41 5.61 -12.94 4.65
C ALA A 41 5.51 -14.44 4.98
N GLU A 42 6.55 -15.04 5.56
CA GLU A 42 6.44 -16.40 6.08
C GLU A 42 5.52 -16.45 7.31
N GLN A 43 5.64 -15.45 8.19
CA GLN A 43 4.75 -15.17 9.32
C GLN A 43 4.72 -13.65 9.57
N PRO A 44 3.61 -13.08 10.10
CA PRO A 44 2.34 -13.73 10.41
C PRO A 44 1.49 -14.02 9.16
N MET A 45 0.36 -14.72 9.34
CA MET A 45 -0.62 -14.89 8.26
C MET A 45 -1.28 -13.55 7.94
N ILE A 46 -1.24 -13.14 6.67
CA ILE A 46 -1.81 -11.87 6.23
C ILE A 46 -3.32 -11.96 5.99
N ALA A 47 -3.84 -13.13 5.59
CA ALA A 47 -5.24 -13.31 5.20
C ALA A 47 -6.27 -12.77 6.22
N PRO A 48 -6.12 -12.98 7.55
CA PRO A 48 -7.06 -12.41 8.54
C PRO A 48 -7.10 -10.88 8.58
N HIS A 49 -6.07 -10.20 8.06
CA HIS A 49 -5.93 -8.74 8.11
C HIS A 49 -6.29 -8.05 6.78
N VAL A 50 -6.46 -8.80 5.69
CA VAL A 50 -6.67 -8.26 4.34
C VAL A 50 -7.83 -7.27 4.27
N ALA A 51 -8.98 -7.61 4.84
CA ALA A 51 -10.15 -6.73 4.79
C ALA A 51 -9.89 -5.36 5.46
N ALA A 52 -9.22 -5.37 6.62
CA ALA A 52 -8.84 -4.14 7.31
C ALA A 52 -7.79 -3.34 6.53
N MET A 53 -6.82 -4.01 5.91
CA MET A 53 -5.83 -3.36 5.05
C MET A 53 -6.49 -2.67 3.85
N CYS A 54 -7.42 -3.34 3.16
CA CYS A 54 -8.16 -2.74 2.04
C CYS A 54 -8.93 -1.49 2.47
N GLN A 55 -9.59 -1.53 3.63
CA GLN A 55 -10.33 -0.37 4.17
C GLN A 55 -9.41 0.81 4.48
N VAL A 56 -8.27 0.56 5.11
CA VAL A 56 -7.28 1.61 5.43
C VAL A 56 -6.72 2.24 4.16
N ILE A 57 -6.37 1.44 3.15
CA ILE A 57 -5.85 1.92 1.87
C ILE A 57 -6.93 2.72 1.14
N ALA A 58 -8.16 2.19 1.05
CA ALA A 58 -9.30 2.86 0.41
C ALA A 58 -9.57 4.24 1.04
N ALA A 59 -9.64 4.30 2.37
CA ALA A 59 -9.84 5.55 3.11
C ALA A 59 -8.67 6.53 2.92
N SER A 60 -7.43 6.04 2.90
CA SER A 60 -6.25 6.90 2.71
C SER A 60 -6.16 7.46 1.29
N CYS A 61 -6.60 6.70 0.29
CA CYS A 61 -6.59 7.11 -1.12
C CYS A 61 -7.88 7.81 -1.57
N GLU A 62 -8.92 7.83 -0.73
CA GLU A 62 -10.26 8.33 -1.03
C GLU A 62 -10.91 7.64 -2.25
N ILE A 63 -10.78 6.32 -2.35
CA ILE A 63 -11.40 5.51 -3.42
C ILE A 63 -12.23 4.35 -2.84
N SER A 64 -13.07 3.74 -3.68
CA SER A 64 -13.89 2.60 -3.27
C SER A 64 -13.03 1.43 -2.80
N VAL A 65 -13.42 0.79 -1.70
CA VAL A 65 -12.77 -0.45 -1.24
C VAL A 65 -12.86 -1.58 -2.29
N ALA A 66 -13.88 -1.56 -3.14
CA ALA A 66 -14.01 -2.50 -4.25
C ALA A 66 -12.91 -2.34 -5.30
N SER A 67 -12.25 -1.18 -5.34
CA SER A 67 -11.10 -0.88 -6.20
C SER A 67 -9.75 -1.25 -5.57
N ILE A 68 -9.75 -1.88 -4.39
CA ILE A 68 -8.54 -2.29 -3.67
C ILE A 68 -8.48 -3.81 -3.53
N SER A 69 -7.33 -4.38 -3.89
CA SER A 69 -7.01 -5.79 -3.67
C SER A 69 -5.71 -5.92 -2.89
N VAL A 70 -5.71 -6.73 -1.82
CA VAL A 70 -4.51 -7.08 -1.05
C VAL A 70 -4.41 -8.60 -0.95
N LYS A 71 -3.25 -9.14 -1.34
CA LYS A 71 -2.98 -10.58 -1.35
C LYS A 71 -1.86 -10.91 -0.36
N GLY A 72 -2.06 -11.94 0.46
CA GLY A 72 -1.02 -12.51 1.30
C GLY A 72 -0.38 -13.73 0.65
N LYS A 73 0.96 -13.77 0.57
CA LYS A 73 1.72 -14.93 0.07
C LYS A 73 2.82 -15.30 1.06
N ARG A 74 3.14 -16.60 1.16
CA ARG A 74 4.31 -17.07 1.88
C ARG A 74 5.56 -16.90 1.01
N GLY A 75 6.72 -16.81 1.65
CA GLY A 75 8.01 -16.89 0.96
C GLY A 75 8.39 -18.33 0.58
N GLU A 76 7.56 -19.31 0.97
CA GLU A 76 7.77 -20.74 0.72
C GLU A 76 9.14 -21.23 1.25
N LYS A 77 9.59 -20.67 2.39
CA LYS A 77 10.92 -20.91 2.98
C LYS A 77 12.11 -20.52 2.09
N LEU A 78 11.88 -19.78 1.00
CA LEU A 78 12.92 -19.29 0.09
C LEU A 78 13.29 -17.83 0.39
N GLY A 79 14.60 -17.53 0.37
CA GLY A 79 15.10 -16.18 0.56
C GLY A 79 14.84 -15.59 1.96
N PHE A 80 15.06 -14.29 2.10
CA PHE A 80 14.93 -13.60 3.39
C PHE A 80 13.48 -13.60 3.91
N THR A 81 12.49 -13.48 3.01
CA THR A 81 11.07 -13.54 3.39
C THR A 81 10.67 -14.93 3.87
N GLY A 82 11.14 -15.99 3.20
CA GLY A 82 10.88 -17.38 3.61
C GLY A 82 11.62 -17.79 4.89
N ARG A 83 12.77 -17.18 5.20
CA ARG A 83 13.45 -17.35 6.49
C ARG A 83 12.85 -16.51 7.63
N GLY A 84 11.87 -15.65 7.34
CA GLY A 84 11.22 -14.79 8.33
C GLY A 84 12.08 -13.61 8.80
N GLU A 85 13.13 -13.24 8.06
CA GLU A 85 14.02 -12.12 8.37
C GLU A 85 13.39 -10.76 8.02
N GLY A 86 12.34 -10.78 7.19
CA GLY A 86 11.62 -9.58 6.79
C GLY A 86 10.35 -9.89 6.03
N ILE A 87 9.60 -8.83 5.74
CA ILE A 87 8.37 -8.84 4.94
C ILE A 87 8.62 -7.98 3.71
N ALA A 88 8.17 -8.44 2.54
CA ALA A 88 8.18 -7.66 1.32
C ALA A 88 6.76 -7.25 0.92
N ALA A 89 6.62 -6.10 0.28
CA ALA A 89 5.36 -5.64 -0.29
C ALA A 89 5.58 -5.18 -1.74
N LEU A 90 4.64 -5.55 -2.62
CA LEU A 90 4.57 -5.13 -4.01
C LEU A 90 3.21 -4.46 -4.22
N ALA A 91 3.17 -3.37 -4.98
CA ALA A 91 1.91 -2.70 -5.30
C ALA A 91 1.94 -2.17 -6.74
N VAL A 92 0.78 -2.23 -7.39
CA VAL A 92 0.52 -1.64 -8.70
C VAL A 92 -0.75 -0.80 -8.58
N ALA A 93 -0.72 0.41 -9.15
CA ALA A 93 -1.88 1.29 -9.21
C ALA A 93 -2.14 1.71 -10.65
N LEU A 94 -3.40 1.68 -11.07
CA LEU A 94 -3.83 2.26 -12.33
C LEU A 94 -4.28 3.70 -12.08
N LEU A 95 -3.73 4.63 -12.85
CA LEU A 95 -4.15 6.02 -12.87
C LEU A 95 -4.86 6.32 -14.19
N ILE A 96 -5.89 7.15 -14.12
CA ILE A 96 -6.61 7.66 -15.29
C ILE A 96 -6.73 9.17 -15.18
N ASP A 97 -6.79 9.83 -16.33
CA ASP A 97 -6.94 11.28 -16.40
C ASP A 97 -8.27 11.71 -15.75
N GLN A 98 -8.28 12.81 -15.02
CA GLN A 98 -9.52 13.38 -14.48
C GLN A 98 -10.37 14.09 -15.54
N LEU A 99 -9.78 14.44 -16.69
CA LEU A 99 -10.42 15.21 -17.73
C LEU A 99 -11.06 14.37 -18.85
N ASN A 100 -10.96 13.03 -18.77
CA ASN A 100 -11.59 12.10 -19.70
C ASN A 100 -12.54 11.11 -19.00
#